data_AF-A0A426QWP5-F1
#
_entry.id   AF-A0A426QWP5-F1
#
_cell.length_a   1.000
_cell.length_b   1.000
_cell.length_c   1.000
_cell.angle_alpha   90.00
_cell.angle_beta   90.00
_cell.angle_gamma   90.00
#
_symmetry.space_group_name_H-M   'P 1'
#
loop_
_entity.id
_entity.type
_entity.pdbx_description
1 polymer ?
#
loop_
_entity_poly.entity_id
_entity_poly.type
_entity_poly.pdbx_seq_one_letter_code
_entity_poly.pdbx_strand_id
1 'polypeptide(L)' 'MYAANKTEQFTSALASRDLIGQAKGMLTERYEIDAVQAFELIRKLSQDENIPVATLSAEMVRLGSESATPHTS' A
#
# COMPACT_ATOMS: atom_id res chain seq x y z
N MET A 1 -23.24 -18.85 -14.24
CA MET A 1 -22.38 -17.68 -13.97
C MET A 1 -21.55 -17.91 -12.70
N TYR A 2 -20.45 -18.68 -12.76
CA TYR A 2 -19.60 -18.96 -11.57
C TYR A 2 -18.09 -18.82 -11.80
N ALA A 3 -17.64 -18.60 -13.05
CA ALA A 3 -16.21 -18.53 -13.36
C ALA A 3 -15.61 -17.10 -13.30
N ALA A 4 -16.40 -16.05 -13.57
CA ALA A 4 -15.90 -14.67 -13.64
C ALA A 4 -15.43 -14.12 -12.28
N ASN A 5 -16.16 -14.44 -11.21
CA ASN A 5 -15.95 -13.83 -9.88
C ASN A 5 -14.63 -14.29 -9.21
N LYS A 6 -14.17 -15.51 -9.50
CA LYS A 6 -12.95 -16.06 -8.90
C LYS A 6 -11.70 -15.40 -9.46
N THR A 7 -11.65 -15.18 -10.78
CA THR A 7 -10.51 -14.54 -11.45
C THR A 7 -10.35 -13.08 -11.00
N GLU A 8 -11.44 -12.33 -10.90
CA GLU A 8 -11.40 -10.92 -10.43
C GLU A 8 -10.93 -10.80 -8.98
N GLN A 9 -11.39 -11.69 -8.09
CA GLN A 9 -10.93 -11.74 -6.70
C GLN A 9 -9.44 -12.03 -6.59
N PHE A 10 -8.91 -12.95 -7.40
CA PHE A 10 -7.48 -13.25 -7.43
C PHE A 10 -6.64 -12.07 -7.94
N THR A 11 -7.07 -11.41 -9.02
CA THR A 11 -6.37 -10.23 -9.55
C THR A 11 -6.37 -9.08 -8.53
N SER A 12 -7.49 -8.85 -7.85
CA SER A 12 -7.61 -7.84 -6.80
C SER A 12 -6.69 -8.14 -5.60
N ALA A 13 -6.57 -9.42 -5.22
CA ALA A 13 -5.67 -9.84 -4.14
C ALA A 13 -4.19 -9.62 -4.50
N LEU A 14 -3.79 -9.91 -5.74
CA LEU A 14 -2.43 -9.67 -6.22
C LEU A 14 -2.11 -8.17 -6.27
N ALA A 15 -3.01 -7.37 -6.85
CA ALA A 15 -2.84 -5.91 -6.89
C ALA A 15 -2.71 -5.30 -5.48
N SER A 16 -3.52 -5.78 -4.53
CA SER A 16 -3.45 -5.34 -3.13
C SER A 16 -2.13 -5.71 -2.48
N ARG A 17 -1.61 -6.92 -2.73
CA ARG A 17 -0.31 -7.37 -2.21
C ARG A 17 0.85 -6.51 -2.74
N ASP A 18 0.82 -6.14 -4.01
CA ASP A 18 1.87 -5.33 -4.63
C ASP A 18 1.90 -3.91 -4.03
N LEU A 19 0.74 -3.28 -3.86
CA LEU A 19 0.64 -1.95 -3.23
C LEU A 19 1.12 -1.96 -1.78
N ILE A 20 0.77 -2.99 -1.01
CA ILE A 20 1.28 -3.18 0.36
C ILE A 20 2.81 -3.35 0.32
N GLY A 21 3.34 -4.11 -0.64
CA GLY A 21 4.78 -4.27 -0.83
C GLY A 21 5.50 -2.93 -1.07
N GLN A 22 4.96 -2.10 -1.96
CA GLN A 22 5.51 -0.77 -2.27
C GLN A 22 5.46 0.16 -1.07
N ALA A 23 4.31 0.25 -0.39
CA ALA A 23 4.16 1.08 0.80
C ALA A 23 5.16 0.69 1.90
N LYS A 24 5.36 -0.62 2.14
CA LYS A 24 6.42 -1.08 3.04
C LYS A 24 7.79 -0.62 2.59
N GLY A 25 8.16 -0.78 1.32
CA GLY A 25 9.44 -0.35 0.77
C GLY A 25 9.72 1.13 1.05
N MET A 26 8.73 1.98 0.80
CA MET A 26 8.81 3.42 1.09
C MET A 26 9.03 3.72 2.58
N LEU A 27 8.35 2.99 3.47
CA LEU A 27 8.52 3.17 4.92
C LEU A 27 9.87 2.64 5.41
N THR A 28 10.33 1.50 4.90
CA THR A 28 11.64 0.94 5.25
C THR A 28 12.76 1.88 4.84
N GLU A 29 12.66 2.51 3.67
CA GLU A 29 13.63 3.50 3.19
C GLU A 29 13.59 4.79 4.04
N ARG A 30 12.39 5.30 4.33
CA ARG A 30 12.22 6.58 5.00
C ARG A 30 12.53 6.56 6.50
N TYR A 31 12.27 5.43 7.17
CA TYR A 31 12.36 5.33 8.63
C TYR A 31 13.44 4.36 9.11
N GLU A 32 14.21 3.75 8.21
CA GLU A 32 15.28 2.78 8.53
C GLU A 32 14.80 1.60 9.40
N ILE A 33 13.58 1.14 9.13
CA ILE A 33 12.95 0.01 9.82
C ILE A 33 12.90 -1.22 8.93
N ASP A 34 12.70 -2.40 9.53
CA ASP A 34 12.50 -3.63 8.75
C ASP A 34 11.08 -3.73 8.15
N ALA A 35 10.90 -4.66 7.21
CA ALA A 35 9.63 -4.83 6.51
C ALA A 35 8.49 -5.34 7.41
N VAL A 36 8.78 -5.97 8.54
CA VAL A 36 7.78 -6.42 9.53
C VAL A 36 7.28 -5.21 10.31
N GLN A 37 8.19 -4.39 10.82
CA GLN A 37 7.89 -3.13 11.50
C GLN A 37 7.11 -2.17 10.61
N ALA A 38 7.50 -2.05 9.33
CA ALA A 38 6.77 -1.24 8.35
C ALA A 38 5.33 -1.74 8.16
N PHE A 39 5.12 -3.05 8.08
CA PHE A 39 3.78 -3.61 7.96
C PHE A 39 2.93 -3.36 9.21
N GLU A 40 3.50 -3.51 10.40
CA GLU A 40 2.81 -3.22 11.66
C GLU A 40 2.42 -1.74 11.76
N LEU A 41 3.25 -0.82 11.28
CA LEU A 41 2.90 0.59 11.21
C LEU A 41 1.71 0.85 10.26
N ILE A 42 1.71 0.24 9.06
CA ILE A 42 0.57 0.35 8.13
C ILE A 42 -0.70 -0.23 8.77
N ARG A 43 -0.60 -1.38 9.45
CA ARG A 43 -1.75 -1.99 10.12
C ARG A 43 -2.31 -1.11 11.22
N LYS A 44 -1.44 -0.50 12.04
CA LYS A 44 -1.85 0.42 13.10
C LYS A 44 -2.57 1.63 12.52
N LEU A 45 -1.97 2.30 11.54
CA LEU A 45 -2.59 3.45 10.87
C LEU A 45 -3.93 3.08 10.20
N SER A 46 -4.01 1.91 9.58
CA SER A 46 -5.25 1.39 8.99
C SER A 46 -6.36 1.21 10.04
N GLN A 47 -6.02 0.76 11.24
CA GLN A 47 -6.96 0.64 12.36
C GLN A 47 -7.37 1.99 12.91
N ASP A 48 -6.40 2.89 13.11
CA ASP A 48 -6.62 4.24 13.65
C ASP A 48 -7.53 5.07 12.72
N GLU A 49 -7.35 4.93 11.40
CA GLU A 49 -8.14 5.61 10.36
C GLU A 49 -9.40 4.84 9.94
N ASN A 50 -9.59 3.61 10.44
CA ASN A 50 -10.68 2.71 10.07
C ASN A 50 -10.85 2.51 8.54
N ILE A 51 -9.72 2.32 7.84
CA ILE A 51 -9.69 2.06 6.39
C ILE A 51 -8.96 0.74 6.10
N PRO A 52 -9.28 0.03 5.00
CA PRO A 52 -8.57 -1.19 4.65
C PRO A 52 -7.07 -0.96 4.40
N VAL A 53 -6.21 -1.87 4.89
CA VAL A 53 -4.74 -1.83 4.71
C VAL A 53 -4.33 -1.64 3.25
N ALA A 54 -5.02 -2.31 2.31
CA ALA A 54 -4.76 -2.18 0.88
C ALA A 54 -5.05 -0.77 0.36
N THR A 55 -6.16 -0.15 0.81
CA THR A 55 -6.54 1.21 0.46
C THR A 55 -5.55 2.23 1.02
N LEU A 56 -5.17 2.10 2.30
CA LEU A 56 -4.17 2.97 2.91
C LEU A 56 -2.82 2.88 2.17
N SER A 57 -2.39 1.66 1.84
CA SER A 57 -1.14 1.43 1.10
C SER A 57 -1.19 2.06 -0.29
N ALA A 58 -2.33 2.00 -0.98
CA ALA A 58 -2.53 2.66 -2.26
C ALA A 58 -2.39 4.19 -2.16
N GLU A 59 -3.00 4.80 -1.13
CA GLU A 59 -2.87 6.25 -0.88
C GLU A 59 -1.43 6.66 -0.57
N MET A 60 -0.71 5.87 0.24
CA MET A 60 0.70 6.12 0.53
C MET A 60 1.55 6.13 -0.74
N VAL A 61 1.38 5.13 -1.61
CA VAL A 61 2.10 5.03 -2.89
C VAL A 61 1.75 6.20 -3.81
N ARG A 62 0.47 6.56 -3.89
CA ARG A 62 -0.01 7.71 -4.69
C ARG A 62 0.64 9.02 -4.23
N LEU A 63 0.63 9.29 -2.92
CA LEU A 63 1.21 10.50 -2.32
C LEU A 63 2.74 10.54 -2.47
N GLY A 64 3.42 9.40 -2.33
CA GLY A 64 4.87 9.32 -2.55
C GLY A 64 5.27 9.62 -4.00
N SER A 65 4.46 9.14 -4.95
CA SER A 65 4.67 9.40 -6.38
C SER A 65 4.50 10.88 -6.74
N GLU A 66 3.58 11.58 -6.07
CA GLU A 66 3.34 13.02 -6.24
C GLU A 66 4.50 13.86 -5.70
N SER A 67 5.08 13.46 -4.56
CA SER A 67 6.24 14.12 -3.96
C SER A 67 7.55 13.97 -4.75
N ALA A 68 7.61 13.01 -5.69
CA ALA A 68 8.75 12.82 -6.59
C ALA A 68 8.71 13.74 -7.82
N THR A 69 7.64 14.52 -8.01
CA THR A 69 7.58 15.52 -9.08
C THR A 69 8.38 16.77 -8.69
N PRO A 70 9.47 17.11 -9.40
CA PRO A 70 10.20 18.33 -9.12
C PRO A 70 9.28 19.50 -9.48
N HIS A 71 8.96 20.33 -8.48
CA HIS A 71 8.38 21.64 -8.71
C HIS A 71 9.41 22.48 -9.47
N THR A 72 9.37 22.41 -10.80
CA THR A 72 10.03 23.37 -11.68
C THR A 72 9.02 24.48 -11.93
N SER A 73 9.15 25.58 -11.19
CA SER A 73 8.68 26.91 -11.56
C SER A 73 9.48 27.94 -10.79
#